data_AF-A0A1H8Y5N6-F1
#
_entry.id   AF-A0A1H8Y5N6-F1
#
_cell.length_a   1.000
_cell.length_b   1.000
_cell.length_c   1.000
_cell.angle_alpha   90.00
_cell.angle_beta   90.00
_cell.angle_gamma   90.00
#
_symmetry.space_group_name_H-M   'P 1'
#
loop_
_entity.id
_entity.type
_entity.pdbx_description
1 polymer ?
#
loop_
_entity_poly.entity_id
_entity_poly.type
_entity_poly.pdbx_seq_one_letter_code
_entity_poly.pdbx_strand_id
1 'polypeptide(L)'
;MTHSEYYADTGYYPDAEPFDEPDAEREDEFAVLSDTVDGMQETVDDLESRTGRELTDLRESVDSYREAQERHESRLDLATRQLERLKQRLLVLERAVRVSEKVPVVNLDDVGPELRRLAAEAERRHALTAQLMTANQRQPYEEDIALLPKAWEALADSEKSLIAVLGVLATTQRTDERRGDAEARLSEVAARRRGVLDRQLPAAVKDAEAAQQALDADDRTRTRVLPQIEKAERDWEELHARLRERITGALGSSALLPVWFTHAFGVAPPSGAASDRWIRAASSVLAYRVTHGVTDQALPLGEPPAADTDWTQPQWSWRARLEQDIEDLDDSGV
;
A
#
# COMPACT_ATOMS: atom_id res chain seq x y z
N MET A 1 -9.87 56.15 39.47
CA MET A 1 -10.62 55.47 40.54
C MET A 1 -9.57 54.89 41.50
N THR A 2 -9.19 55.60 42.58
CA THR A 2 -9.77 55.56 43.96
C THR A 2 -9.79 54.13 44.51
N HIS A 3 -9.27 53.75 45.69
CA HIS A 3 -8.75 54.37 46.92
C HIS A 3 -8.19 53.20 47.79
N SER A 4 -7.37 53.48 48.82
CA SER A 4 -7.39 52.84 50.18
C SER A 4 -5.99 52.63 50.81
N GLU A 5 -5.41 53.72 51.31
CA GLU A 5 -5.07 54.03 52.71
C GLU A 5 -5.11 52.98 53.88
N TYR A 6 -4.25 53.26 54.90
CA TYR A 6 -4.19 52.85 56.35
C TYR A 6 -3.58 51.46 56.73
N TYR A 7 -2.66 51.27 57.69
CA TYR A 7 -2.25 51.92 58.98
C TYR A 7 -0.68 51.96 59.09
N ALA A 8 0.04 52.95 59.63
CA ALA A 8 0.07 53.67 60.92
C ALA A 8 1.20 53.19 61.86
N ASP A 9 2.00 54.17 62.25
CA ASP A 9 3.16 54.26 63.13
C ASP A 9 2.82 54.03 64.62
N THR A 10 3.67 53.30 65.36
CA THR A 10 3.93 53.54 66.80
C THR A 10 5.32 53.03 67.18
N GLY A 11 6.22 53.94 67.53
CA GLY A 11 7.52 53.62 68.11
C GLY A 11 7.48 53.26 69.60
N TYR A 12 8.38 52.36 70.02
CA TYR A 12 8.91 52.28 71.39
C TYR A 12 10.16 51.37 71.42
N TYR A 13 11.29 51.89 71.87
CA TYR A 13 12.48 51.11 72.30
C TYR A 13 12.63 51.29 73.81
N PRO A 14 12.94 50.21 74.55
CA PRO A 14 13.86 50.36 75.68
C PRO A 14 14.97 49.29 75.68
N ASP A 15 16.04 49.64 76.38
CA ASP A 15 17.39 49.07 76.34
C ASP A 15 17.57 47.64 76.89
N ALA A 16 18.72 47.09 76.52
CA ALA A 16 19.29 45.77 76.79
C ALA A 16 19.53 45.43 78.28
N GLU A 17 19.68 44.14 78.58
CA GLU A 17 20.77 43.52 79.38
C GLU A 17 20.58 41.98 79.48
N PRO A 18 21.64 41.20 79.78
CA PRO A 18 21.90 39.84 79.25
C PRO A 18 21.84 38.72 80.32
N PHE A 19 21.96 37.42 79.93
CA PHE A 19 22.83 36.37 80.53
C PHE A 19 22.39 34.88 80.36
N ASP A 20 23.42 34.06 80.08
CA ASP A 20 23.82 32.66 80.47
C ASP A 20 22.96 31.38 80.36
N GLU A 21 23.38 30.56 79.36
CA GLU A 21 24.01 29.21 79.34
C GLU A 21 23.52 27.97 80.16
N PRO A 22 23.35 26.79 79.50
CA PRO A 22 23.16 25.47 80.13
C PRO A 22 24.04 24.26 79.65
N ASP A 23 24.30 23.34 80.60
CA ASP A 23 24.44 21.85 80.66
C ASP A 23 25.10 20.96 79.56
N ALA A 24 26.10 20.16 80.00
CA ALA A 24 27.06 19.37 79.22
C ALA A 24 26.63 17.97 78.67
N GLU A 25 25.56 17.31 79.15
CA GLU A 25 25.13 16.01 78.57
C GLU A 25 24.35 16.17 77.25
N ARG A 26 23.74 17.34 77.02
CA ARG A 26 23.18 17.69 75.71
C ARG A 26 24.27 17.94 74.68
N GLU A 27 25.44 18.41 75.09
CA GLU A 27 26.55 18.73 74.19
C GLU A 27 27.08 17.48 73.46
N ASP A 28 27.06 16.29 74.07
CA ASP A 28 27.63 15.06 73.48
C ASP A 28 26.72 14.43 72.40
N GLU A 29 25.40 14.35 72.62
CA GLU A 29 24.45 13.91 71.56
C GLU A 29 24.35 14.95 70.43
N PHE A 30 24.41 16.25 70.75
CA PHE A 30 24.48 17.31 69.73
C PHE A 30 25.79 17.25 68.93
N ALA A 31 26.90 16.89 69.55
CA ALA A 31 28.19 16.74 68.86
C ALA A 31 28.15 15.59 67.83
N VAL A 32 27.57 14.44 68.17
CA VAL A 32 27.44 13.30 67.24
C VAL A 32 26.48 13.61 66.08
N LEU A 33 25.36 14.29 66.36
CA LEU A 33 24.44 14.74 65.32
C LEU A 33 25.06 15.83 64.44
N SER A 34 25.84 16.76 65.01
CA SER A 34 26.58 17.76 64.25
C SER A 34 27.58 17.10 63.31
N ASP A 35 28.38 16.15 63.79
CA ASP A 35 29.36 15.43 62.97
C ASP A 35 28.70 14.63 61.83
N THR A 36 27.50 14.08 62.08
CA THR A 36 26.70 13.40 61.05
C THR A 36 26.12 14.37 60.02
N VAL A 37 25.63 15.54 60.47
CA VAL A 37 25.11 16.59 59.59
C VAL A 37 26.25 17.20 58.76
N ASP A 38 27.42 17.40 59.36
CA ASP A 38 28.63 17.88 58.69
C ASP A 38 29.10 16.86 57.64
N GLY A 39 29.12 15.57 57.98
CA GLY A 39 29.41 14.50 57.02
C GLY A 39 28.38 14.40 55.89
N MET A 40 27.09 14.63 56.18
CA MET A 40 26.05 14.70 55.14
C MET A 40 26.22 15.95 54.26
N GLN A 41 26.55 17.11 54.84
CA GLN A 41 26.84 18.33 54.09
C GLN A 41 28.04 18.14 53.17
N GLU A 42 29.11 17.50 53.64
CA GLU A 42 30.27 17.16 52.80
C GLU A 42 29.87 16.26 51.62
N THR A 43 29.03 15.23 51.85
CA THR A 43 28.55 14.39 50.73
C THR A 43 27.64 15.13 49.76
N VAL A 44 26.85 16.10 50.23
CA VAL A 44 26.02 16.95 49.38
C VAL A 44 26.90 17.87 48.55
N ASP A 45 27.89 18.52 49.15
CA ASP A 45 28.84 19.41 48.46
C ASP A 45 29.68 18.65 47.42
N ASP A 46 30.06 17.40 47.71
CA ASP A 46 30.74 16.51 46.77
C ASP A 46 29.84 16.11 45.61
N LEU A 47 28.57 15.81 45.87
CA LEU A 47 27.58 15.49 44.84
C LEU A 47 27.24 16.71 43.98
N GLU A 48 27.10 17.89 44.57
CA GLU A 48 26.90 19.16 43.85
C GLU A 48 28.12 19.50 42.99
N SER A 49 29.32 19.32 43.52
CA SER A 49 30.56 19.50 42.77
C SER A 49 30.68 18.50 41.61
N ARG A 50 30.31 17.24 41.83
CA ARG A 50 30.32 16.20 40.80
C ARG A 50 29.28 16.46 39.71
N THR A 51 28.05 16.75 40.09
CA THR A 51 26.96 17.07 39.15
C THR A 51 27.26 18.36 38.39
N GLY A 52 27.86 19.37 39.03
CA GLY A 52 28.33 20.59 38.38
C GLY A 52 29.39 20.33 37.30
N ARG A 53 30.35 19.43 37.56
CA ARG A 53 31.33 18.99 36.56
C ARG A 53 30.68 18.21 35.43
N GLU A 54 29.85 17.22 35.73
CA GLU A 54 29.15 16.41 34.72
C GLU A 54 28.24 17.26 33.81
N LEU A 55 27.53 18.26 34.38
CA LEU A 55 26.72 19.21 33.60
C LEU A 55 27.58 20.13 32.71
N THR A 56 28.76 20.52 33.18
CA THR A 56 29.69 21.34 32.39
C THR A 56 30.25 20.53 31.23
N ASP A 57 30.69 19.29 31.47
CA ASP A 57 31.18 18.37 30.45
C ASP A 57 30.08 18.04 29.42
N LEU A 58 28.84 17.84 29.87
CA LEU A 58 27.70 17.60 28.98
C LEU A 58 27.39 18.83 28.13
N ARG A 59 27.49 20.04 28.70
CA ARG A 59 27.29 21.28 27.97
C ARG A 59 28.38 21.50 26.92
N GLU A 60 29.64 21.29 27.28
CA GLU A 60 30.77 21.38 26.33
C GLU A 60 30.63 20.33 25.22
N SER A 61 30.20 19.11 25.56
CA SER A 61 29.90 18.06 24.59
C SER A 61 28.77 18.48 23.63
N VAL A 62 27.65 19.02 24.13
CA VAL A 62 26.53 19.53 23.32
C VAL A 62 26.98 20.67 22.40
N ASP A 63 27.77 21.61 22.92
CA ASP A 63 28.32 22.72 22.12
C ASP A 63 29.26 22.19 21.03
N SER A 64 30.10 21.19 21.32
CA SER A 64 30.97 20.54 20.34
C SER A 64 30.20 19.81 19.23
N TYR A 65 29.09 19.13 19.59
CA TYR A 65 28.21 18.47 18.63
C TYR A 65 27.49 19.49 17.75
N ARG A 66 27.03 20.60 18.34
CA ARG A 66 26.39 21.68 17.59
C ARG A 66 27.36 22.30 16.58
N GLU A 67 28.59 22.59 16.99
CA GLU A 67 29.60 23.09 16.05
C GLU A 67 29.92 22.07 14.95
N ALA A 68 30.01 20.78 15.28
CA ALA A 68 30.21 19.74 14.29
C ALA A 68 29.04 19.69 13.30
N GLN A 69 27.80 19.78 13.78
CA GLN A 69 26.60 19.83 12.96
C GLN A 69 26.60 21.04 12.02
N GLU A 70 26.91 22.24 12.51
CA GLU A 70 27.01 23.46 11.70
C GLU A 70 28.09 23.34 10.61
N ARG A 71 29.22 22.68 10.91
CA ARG A 71 30.27 22.37 9.93
C ARG A 71 29.79 21.35 8.88
N HIS A 72 29.04 20.33 9.29
CA HIS A 72 28.49 19.33 8.37
C HIS A 72 27.44 19.95 7.44
N GLU A 73 26.55 20.78 7.97
CA GLU A 73 25.54 21.52 7.20
C GLU A 73 26.21 22.44 6.18
N SER A 74 27.23 23.21 6.60
CA SER A 74 28.03 24.04 5.70
C SER A 74 28.71 23.25 4.58
N ARG A 75 29.18 22.02 4.87
CA ARG A 75 29.79 21.13 3.87
C ARG A 75 28.75 20.57 2.91
N LEU A 76 27.57 20.21 3.39
CA LEU A 76 26.45 19.76 2.56
C LEU A 76 26.02 20.89 1.62
N ASP A 77 25.87 22.12 2.12
CA ASP A 77 25.54 23.28 1.30
C ASP A 77 26.58 23.58 0.23
N LEU A 78 27.86 23.42 0.55
CA LEU A 78 28.95 23.58 -0.41
C LEU A 78 28.89 22.49 -1.50
N ALA A 79 28.69 21.23 -1.10
CA ALA A 79 28.57 20.10 -2.01
C ALA A 79 27.36 20.27 -2.94
N THR A 80 26.19 20.65 -2.40
CA THR A 80 24.97 20.92 -3.17
C THR A 80 25.21 22.02 -4.21
N ARG A 81 25.88 23.13 -3.83
CA ARG A 81 26.24 24.20 -4.77
C ARG A 81 27.22 23.75 -5.85
N GLN A 82 28.19 22.90 -5.50
CA GLN A 82 29.15 22.34 -6.46
C GLN A 82 28.46 21.39 -7.44
N LEU A 83 27.56 20.53 -6.97
CA LEU A 83 26.75 19.64 -7.80
C LEU A 83 25.87 20.43 -8.77
N GLU A 84 25.19 21.47 -8.30
CA GLU A 84 24.34 22.29 -9.16
C GLU A 84 25.16 22.99 -10.27
N ARG A 85 26.38 23.45 -9.95
CA ARG A 85 27.30 24.03 -10.94
C ARG A 85 27.80 22.99 -11.95
N LEU A 86 28.06 21.76 -11.52
CA LEU A 86 28.41 20.66 -12.41
C LEU A 86 27.24 20.28 -13.33
N LYS A 87 26.02 20.19 -12.78
CA LYS A 87 24.78 19.98 -13.54
C LYS A 87 24.60 21.04 -14.62
N GLN A 88 24.75 22.33 -14.28
CA GLN A 88 24.69 23.42 -15.26
C GLN A 88 25.75 23.29 -16.37
N ARG A 89 27.00 22.93 -16.02
CA ARG A 89 28.07 22.70 -17.01
C ARG A 89 27.77 21.53 -17.93
N LEU A 90 27.26 20.42 -17.37
CA LEU A 90 26.85 19.26 -18.16
C LEU A 90 25.73 19.61 -19.12
N LEU A 91 24.70 20.36 -18.68
CA LEU A 91 23.62 20.82 -19.56
C LEU A 91 24.12 21.70 -20.71
N VAL A 92 25.09 22.58 -20.44
CA VAL A 92 25.72 23.42 -21.49
C VAL A 92 26.51 22.55 -22.47
N LEU A 93 27.27 21.57 -21.98
CA LEU A 93 28.01 20.64 -22.84
C LEU A 93 27.08 19.76 -23.65
N GLU A 94 26.02 19.22 -23.06
CA GLU A 94 25.01 18.42 -23.74
C GLU A 94 24.33 19.24 -24.83
N ARG A 95 23.95 20.49 -24.54
CA ARG A 95 23.41 21.40 -25.55
C ARG A 95 24.41 21.65 -26.68
N ALA A 96 25.68 21.88 -26.36
CA ALA A 96 26.72 22.07 -27.38
C ALA A 96 26.91 20.81 -28.25
N VAL A 97 26.82 19.62 -27.65
CA VAL A 97 26.90 18.34 -28.36
C VAL A 97 25.65 18.11 -29.22
N ARG A 98 24.44 18.38 -28.71
CA ARG A 98 23.18 18.31 -29.49
C ARG A 98 23.17 19.26 -30.69
N VAL A 99 23.82 20.41 -30.58
CA VAL A 99 23.98 21.38 -31.69
C VAL A 99 25.06 20.94 -32.68
N SER A 100 26.03 20.14 -32.23
CA SER A 100 27.03 19.55 -33.13
C SER A 100 26.43 18.37 -33.90
N GLU A 101 26.46 18.38 -35.23
CA GLU A 101 25.95 17.30 -36.09
C GLU A 101 26.65 15.93 -35.90
N LYS A 102 27.61 15.82 -34.99
CA LYS A 102 28.48 14.65 -34.84
C LYS A 102 27.90 13.51 -34.01
N VAL A 103 26.84 13.77 -33.22
CA VAL A 103 26.25 12.76 -32.34
C VAL A 103 24.79 12.49 -32.74
N PRO A 104 24.41 11.23 -33.01
CA PRO A 104 23.03 10.91 -33.36
C PRO A 104 22.09 11.18 -32.18
N VAL A 105 21.00 11.90 -32.43
CA VAL A 105 19.90 12.10 -31.47
C VAL A 105 18.84 11.05 -31.77
N VAL A 106 18.52 10.20 -30.79
CA VAL A 106 17.49 9.17 -30.94
C VAL A 106 16.20 9.66 -30.30
N ASN A 107 15.13 9.72 -31.08
CA ASN A 107 13.78 9.87 -30.55
C ASN A 107 13.23 8.48 -30.19
N LEU A 108 13.14 8.16 -28.90
CA LEU A 108 12.58 6.89 -28.45
C LEU A 108 11.06 6.80 -28.71
N ASP A 109 10.35 7.93 -28.67
CA ASP A 109 8.89 8.00 -28.84
C ASP A 109 8.47 7.87 -30.31
N ASP A 110 9.38 8.15 -31.27
CA ASP A 110 9.12 7.95 -32.70
C ASP A 110 9.23 6.46 -33.08
N VAL A 111 8.18 5.74 -32.70
CA VAL A 111 8.00 4.33 -33.02
C VAL A 111 7.13 4.19 -34.27
N GLY A 112 7.53 3.30 -35.18
CA GLY A 112 6.78 3.03 -36.41
C GLY A 112 5.33 2.58 -36.16
N PRO A 113 4.47 2.57 -37.20
CA PRO A 113 3.06 2.21 -37.06
C PRO A 113 2.84 0.79 -36.52
N GLU A 114 3.79 -0.11 -36.75
CA GLU A 114 3.74 -1.48 -36.24
C GLU A 114 3.81 -1.56 -34.71
N LEU A 115 4.73 -0.82 -34.07
CA LEU A 115 4.87 -0.78 -32.62
C LEU A 115 3.66 -0.12 -31.96
N ARG A 116 3.11 0.94 -32.57
CA ARG A 116 1.85 1.54 -32.10
C ARG A 116 0.68 0.56 -32.19
N ARG A 117 0.65 -0.27 -33.24
CA ARG A 117 -0.36 -1.33 -33.38
C ARG A 117 -0.21 -2.39 -32.28
N LEU A 118 1.01 -2.83 -31.98
CA LEU A 118 1.27 -3.78 -30.88
C LEU A 118 0.84 -3.20 -29.53
N ALA A 119 1.18 -1.94 -29.25
CA ALA A 119 0.75 -1.23 -28.05
C ALA A 119 -0.78 -1.14 -27.92
N ALA A 120 -1.47 -0.78 -29.01
CA ALA A 120 -2.93 -0.72 -29.02
C ALA A 120 -3.58 -2.11 -28.87
N GLU A 121 -2.98 -3.17 -29.42
CA GLU A 121 -3.46 -4.55 -29.29
C GLU A 121 -3.23 -5.10 -27.88
N ALA A 122 -2.12 -4.74 -27.23
CA ALA A 122 -1.84 -5.12 -25.85
C ALA A 122 -2.80 -4.44 -24.85
N GLU A 123 -3.10 -3.16 -25.04
CA GLU A 123 -4.04 -2.44 -24.16
C GLU A 123 -5.46 -3.03 -24.21
N ARG A 124 -5.86 -3.57 -25.38
CA ARG A 124 -7.15 -4.26 -25.52
C ARG A 124 -7.30 -5.44 -24.58
N ARG A 125 -6.21 -6.03 -24.06
CA ARG A 125 -6.25 -7.14 -23.11
C ARG A 125 -7.13 -6.79 -21.89
N HIS A 126 -6.99 -5.60 -21.33
CA HIS A 126 -7.79 -5.19 -20.18
C HIS A 126 -9.28 -5.11 -20.50
N ALA A 127 -9.64 -4.54 -21.66
CA ALA A 127 -11.02 -4.48 -22.14
C ALA A 127 -11.59 -5.87 -22.50
N LEU A 128 -10.75 -6.81 -22.93
CA LEU A 128 -11.12 -8.20 -23.20
C LEU A 128 -11.36 -8.96 -21.89
N THR A 129 -10.47 -8.83 -20.91
CA THR A 129 -10.62 -9.46 -19.59
C THR A 129 -11.86 -8.94 -18.86
N ALA A 130 -12.19 -7.66 -19.00
CA ALA A 130 -13.41 -7.08 -18.42
C ALA A 130 -14.72 -7.66 -18.99
N GLN A 131 -14.68 -8.33 -20.14
CA GLN A 131 -15.86 -9.03 -20.71
C GLN A 131 -16.10 -10.41 -20.07
N LEU A 132 -15.12 -10.95 -19.34
CA LEU A 132 -15.21 -12.28 -18.72
C LEU A 132 -15.74 -12.15 -17.30
N MET A 133 -16.61 -13.08 -16.90
CA MET A 133 -16.99 -13.19 -15.51
C MET A 133 -15.80 -13.65 -14.67
N THR A 134 -15.60 -12.98 -13.54
CA THR A 134 -14.63 -13.38 -12.52
C THR A 134 -15.10 -14.65 -11.78
N ALA A 135 -14.19 -15.37 -11.12
CA ALA A 135 -14.53 -16.55 -10.34
C ALA A 135 -15.62 -16.25 -9.29
N ASN A 136 -15.52 -15.10 -8.62
CA ASN A 136 -16.50 -14.66 -7.62
C ASN A 136 -17.88 -14.39 -8.22
N GLN A 137 -17.94 -13.93 -9.48
CA GLN A 137 -19.20 -13.73 -10.19
C GLN A 137 -19.81 -15.04 -10.69
N ARG A 138 -18.99 -16.07 -10.96
CA ARG A 138 -19.45 -17.41 -11.40
C ARG A 138 -19.95 -18.26 -10.25
N GLN A 139 -19.32 -18.15 -9.07
CA GLN A 139 -19.65 -18.92 -7.87
C GLN A 139 -21.16 -18.99 -7.54
N PRO A 140 -21.92 -17.88 -7.46
CA PRO A 140 -23.35 -17.97 -7.12
C PRO A 140 -24.15 -18.81 -8.13
N TYR A 141 -23.82 -18.73 -9.42
CA TYR A 141 -24.49 -19.54 -10.45
C TYR A 141 -24.15 -21.03 -10.32
N GLU A 142 -22.90 -21.35 -9.97
CA GLU A 142 -22.48 -22.73 -9.70
C GLU A 142 -23.18 -23.29 -8.45
N GLU A 143 -23.39 -22.47 -7.43
CA GLU A 143 -24.16 -22.81 -6.23
C GLU A 143 -25.63 -23.08 -6.57
N ASP A 144 -26.28 -22.22 -7.37
CA ASP A 144 -27.67 -22.39 -7.80
C ASP A 144 -27.87 -23.70 -8.58
N ILE A 145 -26.94 -24.06 -9.47
CA ILE A 145 -26.96 -25.35 -10.18
C ILE A 145 -26.81 -26.51 -9.19
N ALA A 146 -25.96 -26.38 -8.17
CA ALA A 146 -25.74 -27.40 -7.15
C ALA A 146 -26.93 -27.58 -6.18
N LEU A 147 -27.87 -26.63 -6.12
CA LEU A 147 -29.10 -26.75 -5.32
C LEU A 147 -30.13 -27.68 -5.97
N LEU A 148 -30.15 -27.80 -7.30
CA LEU A 148 -31.14 -28.61 -8.01
C LEU A 148 -31.06 -30.11 -7.63
N PRO A 149 -29.89 -30.78 -7.63
CA PRO A 149 -29.78 -32.16 -7.15
C PRO A 149 -30.26 -32.34 -5.71
N LYS A 150 -29.98 -31.37 -4.83
CA LYS A 150 -30.41 -31.41 -3.42
C LYS A 150 -31.94 -31.34 -3.29
N ALA A 151 -32.62 -30.57 -4.15
CA ALA A 151 -34.07 -30.53 -4.19
C ALA A 151 -34.69 -31.87 -4.64
N TRP A 152 -34.06 -32.54 -5.61
CA TRP A 152 -34.46 -33.89 -6.03
C TRP A 152 -34.23 -34.95 -4.96
N GLU A 153 -33.10 -34.90 -4.25
CA GLU A 153 -32.84 -35.76 -3.09
C GLU A 153 -33.88 -35.55 -1.99
N ALA A 154 -34.22 -34.31 -1.67
CA ALA A 154 -35.25 -33.99 -0.69
C ALA A 154 -36.64 -34.52 -1.10
N LEU A 155 -36.96 -34.52 -2.40
CA LEU A 155 -38.18 -35.14 -2.92
C LEU A 155 -38.14 -36.66 -2.73
N ALA A 156 -37.06 -37.32 -3.16
CA ALA A 156 -36.89 -38.77 -3.05
C ALA A 156 -36.98 -39.25 -1.59
N ASP A 157 -36.35 -38.52 -0.66
CA ASP A 157 -36.44 -38.79 0.77
C ASP A 157 -37.88 -38.65 1.29
N SER A 158 -38.59 -37.60 0.87
CA SER A 158 -39.99 -37.41 1.25
C SER A 158 -40.91 -38.52 0.73
N GLU A 159 -40.64 -39.04 -0.47
CA GLU A 159 -41.39 -40.15 -1.07
C GLU A 159 -41.10 -41.47 -0.36
N LYS A 160 -39.84 -41.73 -0.01
CA LYS A 160 -39.46 -42.89 0.79
C LYS A 160 -40.13 -42.87 2.17
N SER A 161 -40.13 -41.73 2.84
CA SER A 161 -40.84 -41.56 4.12
C SER A 161 -42.35 -41.76 3.97
N LEU A 162 -42.95 -41.28 2.88
CA LEU A 162 -44.39 -41.43 2.63
C LEU A 162 -44.76 -42.90 2.44
N ILE A 163 -44.02 -43.63 1.61
CA ILE A 163 -44.22 -45.06 1.38
C ILE A 163 -44.09 -45.85 2.69
N ALA A 164 -43.09 -45.52 3.52
CA ALA A 164 -42.90 -46.17 4.82
C ALA A 164 -44.10 -45.97 5.75
N VAL A 165 -44.62 -44.74 5.86
CA VAL A 165 -45.79 -44.42 6.68
C VAL A 165 -47.04 -45.14 6.15
N LEU A 166 -47.28 -45.11 4.83
CA LEU A 166 -48.40 -45.81 4.21
C LEU A 166 -48.32 -47.34 4.41
N GLY A 167 -47.11 -47.90 4.39
CA GLY A 167 -46.87 -49.32 4.70
C GLY A 167 -47.34 -49.69 6.10
N VAL A 168 -46.98 -48.89 7.11
CA VAL A 168 -47.44 -49.11 8.50
C VAL A 168 -48.95 -49.02 8.61
N LEU A 169 -49.57 -48.02 7.97
CA LEU A 169 -51.03 -47.84 7.98
C LEU A 169 -51.78 -48.99 7.30
N ALA A 170 -51.18 -49.60 6.27
CA ALA A 170 -51.76 -50.73 5.56
C ALA A 170 -51.70 -52.04 6.37
N THR A 171 -50.71 -52.21 7.24
CA THR A 171 -50.49 -53.45 8.01
C THR A 171 -51.05 -53.43 9.42
N THR A 172 -51.41 -52.25 9.96
CA THR A 172 -51.84 -52.08 11.37
C THR A 172 -53.35 -51.92 11.52
N GLN A 173 -53.91 -52.52 12.58
CA GLN A 173 -55.33 -52.40 12.91
C GLN A 173 -55.65 -51.06 13.57
N ARG A 174 -56.92 -50.67 13.58
CA ARG A 174 -57.37 -49.33 14.03
C ARG A 174 -57.12 -49.03 15.50
N THR A 175 -56.92 -50.06 16.32
CA THR A 175 -56.67 -49.96 17.77
C THR A 175 -55.19 -50.02 18.14
N ASP A 176 -54.29 -50.16 17.16
CA ASP A 176 -52.84 -50.23 17.38
C ASP A 176 -52.27 -48.82 17.55
N GLU A 177 -51.52 -48.57 18.63
CA GLU A 177 -50.86 -47.27 18.90
C GLU A 177 -49.95 -46.84 17.74
N ARG A 178 -49.32 -47.82 17.08
CA ARG A 178 -48.46 -47.60 15.90
C ARG A 178 -49.20 -46.93 14.74
N ARG A 179 -50.51 -47.13 14.65
CA ARG A 179 -51.35 -46.50 13.63
C ARG A 179 -51.56 -45.02 13.94
N GLY A 180 -51.83 -44.65 15.19
CA GLY A 180 -51.97 -43.26 15.61
C GLY A 180 -50.72 -42.43 15.32
N ASP A 181 -49.54 -42.99 15.64
CA ASP A 181 -48.24 -42.38 15.32
C ASP A 181 -48.02 -42.23 13.81
N ALA A 182 -48.41 -43.24 13.02
CA ALA A 182 -48.30 -43.20 11.57
C ALA A 182 -49.26 -42.18 10.93
N GLU A 183 -50.47 -42.01 11.45
CA GLU A 183 -51.42 -40.99 10.98
C GLU A 183 -50.91 -39.57 11.25
N ALA A 184 -50.30 -39.32 12.42
CA ALA A 184 -49.66 -38.04 12.72
C ALA A 184 -48.49 -37.76 11.75
N ARG A 185 -47.58 -38.74 11.56
CA ARG A 185 -46.44 -38.62 10.64
C ARG A 185 -46.85 -38.47 9.19
N LEU A 186 -47.98 -39.05 8.77
CA LEU A 186 -48.49 -38.92 7.41
C LEU A 186 -48.76 -37.45 7.07
N SER A 187 -49.37 -36.70 7.99
CA SER A 187 -49.68 -35.28 7.77
C SER A 187 -48.40 -34.43 7.60
N GLU A 188 -47.38 -34.70 8.41
CA GLU A 188 -46.08 -34.04 8.37
C GLU A 188 -45.32 -34.34 7.07
N VAL A 189 -45.21 -35.61 6.70
CA VAL A 189 -44.51 -36.04 5.47
C VAL A 189 -45.25 -35.53 4.23
N ALA A 190 -46.58 -35.53 4.22
CA ALA A 190 -47.36 -34.97 3.13
C ALA A 190 -47.18 -33.46 3.00
N ALA A 191 -47.15 -32.72 4.11
CA ALA A 191 -46.88 -31.28 4.11
C ALA A 191 -45.45 -30.97 3.62
N ARG A 192 -44.45 -31.73 4.07
CA ARG A 192 -43.06 -31.61 3.61
C ARG A 192 -42.94 -31.89 2.12
N ARG A 193 -43.50 -33.00 1.63
CA ARG A 193 -43.50 -33.37 0.20
C ARG A 193 -44.15 -32.28 -0.65
N ARG A 194 -45.30 -31.74 -0.22
CA ARG A 194 -45.97 -30.63 -0.90
C ARG A 194 -45.09 -29.38 -0.92
N GLY A 195 -44.42 -29.06 0.19
CA GLY A 195 -43.47 -27.95 0.24
C GLY A 195 -42.31 -28.09 -0.75
N VAL A 196 -41.78 -29.31 -0.91
CA VAL A 196 -40.74 -29.59 -1.91
C VAL A 196 -41.29 -29.41 -3.33
N LEU A 197 -42.42 -30.02 -3.67
CA LEU A 197 -42.99 -29.99 -5.02
C LEU A 197 -43.52 -28.61 -5.44
N ASP A 198 -44.15 -27.87 -4.53
CA ASP A 198 -44.81 -26.62 -4.88
C ASP A 198 -43.86 -25.42 -4.82
N ARG A 199 -42.77 -25.52 -4.06
CA ARG A 199 -41.86 -24.38 -3.82
C ARG A 199 -40.41 -24.70 -4.14
N GLN A 200 -39.81 -25.67 -3.45
CA GLN A 200 -38.36 -25.85 -3.50
C GLN A 200 -37.90 -26.34 -4.88
N LEU A 201 -38.58 -27.33 -5.44
CA LEU A 201 -38.19 -27.92 -6.72
C LEU A 201 -38.41 -26.94 -7.90
N PRO A 202 -39.58 -26.28 -8.05
CA PRO A 202 -39.76 -25.30 -9.12
C PRO A 202 -38.80 -24.10 -9.02
N ALA A 203 -38.51 -23.63 -7.80
CA ALA A 203 -37.53 -22.57 -7.60
C ALA A 203 -36.13 -23.02 -8.02
N ALA A 204 -35.67 -24.17 -7.51
CA ALA A 204 -34.34 -24.70 -7.86
C ALA A 204 -34.19 -25.02 -9.35
N VAL A 205 -35.25 -25.50 -10.03
CA VAL A 205 -35.24 -25.70 -11.49
C VAL A 205 -35.06 -24.36 -12.21
N LYS A 206 -35.86 -23.36 -11.86
CA LYS A 206 -35.81 -22.04 -12.49
C LYS A 206 -34.45 -21.36 -12.28
N ASP A 207 -33.93 -21.41 -11.06
CA ASP A 207 -32.66 -20.78 -10.70
C ASP A 207 -31.49 -21.51 -11.39
N ALA A 208 -31.50 -22.85 -11.42
CA ALA A 208 -30.49 -23.63 -12.14
C ALA A 208 -30.53 -23.42 -13.66
N GLU A 209 -31.72 -23.31 -14.28
CA GLU A 209 -31.85 -23.01 -15.71
C GLU A 209 -31.30 -21.62 -16.04
N ALA A 210 -31.62 -20.61 -15.23
CA ALA A 210 -31.09 -19.26 -15.40
C ALA A 210 -29.57 -19.22 -15.22
N ALA A 211 -29.05 -19.93 -14.21
CA ALA A 211 -27.63 -20.05 -13.95
C ALA A 211 -26.88 -20.75 -15.09
N GLN A 212 -27.42 -21.84 -15.63
CA GLN A 212 -26.85 -22.53 -16.79
C GLN A 212 -26.79 -21.61 -18.01
N GLN A 213 -27.86 -20.87 -18.30
CA GLN A 213 -27.87 -19.92 -19.42
C GLN A 213 -26.82 -18.81 -19.27
N ALA A 214 -26.64 -18.30 -18.04
CA ALA A 214 -25.62 -17.29 -17.75
C ALA A 214 -24.20 -17.83 -17.92
N LEU A 215 -23.90 -19.03 -17.38
CA LEU A 215 -22.60 -19.67 -17.52
C LEU A 215 -22.30 -20.07 -18.96
N ASP A 216 -23.28 -20.58 -19.71
CA ASP A 216 -23.15 -20.89 -21.14
C ASP A 216 -22.84 -19.63 -21.96
N ALA A 217 -23.46 -18.49 -21.63
CA ALA A 217 -23.19 -17.21 -22.28
C ALA A 217 -21.77 -16.71 -21.98
N ASP A 218 -21.31 -16.84 -20.74
CA ASP A 218 -19.92 -16.55 -20.35
C ASP A 218 -18.94 -17.51 -21.05
N ASP A 219 -19.24 -18.80 -21.16
CA ASP A 219 -18.36 -19.79 -21.79
C ASP A 219 -18.24 -19.57 -23.30
N ARG A 220 -19.32 -19.17 -23.97
CA ARG A 220 -19.27 -18.69 -25.37
C ARG A 220 -18.39 -17.45 -25.51
N THR A 221 -18.51 -16.52 -24.57
CA THR A 221 -17.69 -15.30 -24.54
C THR A 221 -16.22 -15.65 -24.32
N ARG A 222 -15.92 -16.53 -23.37
CA ARG A 222 -14.59 -17.04 -23.04
C ARG A 222 -13.95 -17.71 -24.25
N THR A 223 -14.70 -18.57 -24.96
CA THR A 223 -14.21 -19.24 -26.19
C THR A 223 -13.78 -18.23 -27.27
N ARG A 224 -14.50 -17.11 -27.40
CA ARG A 224 -14.18 -16.04 -28.37
C ARG A 224 -13.01 -15.17 -27.91
N VAL A 225 -12.92 -14.89 -26.60
CA VAL A 225 -12.05 -13.85 -26.04
C VAL A 225 -10.69 -14.39 -25.60
N LEU A 226 -10.59 -15.61 -25.05
CA LEU A 226 -9.32 -16.16 -24.56
C LEU A 226 -8.20 -16.16 -25.62
N PRO A 227 -8.43 -16.62 -26.88
CA PRO A 227 -7.37 -16.58 -27.89
C PRO A 227 -6.90 -15.15 -28.20
N GLN A 228 -7.77 -14.15 -28.03
CA GLN A 228 -7.43 -12.74 -28.23
C GLN A 228 -6.63 -12.19 -27.05
N ILE A 229 -6.92 -12.63 -25.81
CA ILE A 229 -6.11 -12.29 -24.63
C ILE A 229 -4.70 -12.88 -24.78
N GLU A 230 -4.59 -14.16 -25.12
CA GLU A 230 -3.28 -14.80 -25.36
C GLU A 230 -2.49 -14.13 -26.48
N LYS A 231 -3.18 -13.68 -27.53
CA LYS A 231 -2.55 -12.91 -28.60
C LYS A 231 -2.07 -11.55 -28.08
N ALA A 232 -2.90 -10.83 -27.32
CA ALA A 232 -2.54 -9.53 -26.74
C ALA A 232 -1.36 -9.63 -25.76
N GLU A 233 -1.24 -10.74 -25.02
CA GLU A 233 -0.09 -11.03 -24.16
C GLU A 233 1.18 -11.26 -24.98
N ARG A 234 1.10 -12.03 -26.07
CA ARG A 234 2.22 -12.19 -27.00
C ARG A 234 2.62 -10.86 -27.67
N ASP A 235 1.65 -10.07 -28.10
CA ASP A 235 1.88 -8.75 -28.69
C ASP A 235 2.53 -7.78 -27.67
N TRP A 236 2.20 -7.91 -26.38
CA TRP A 236 2.82 -7.17 -25.29
C TRP A 236 4.27 -7.57 -25.03
N GLU A 237 4.56 -8.88 -24.98
CA GLU A 237 5.93 -9.38 -24.83
C GLU A 237 6.82 -8.94 -26.00
N GLU A 238 6.29 -9.03 -27.24
CA GLU A 238 6.97 -8.57 -28.45
C GLU A 238 7.22 -7.05 -28.42
N LEU A 239 6.24 -6.26 -28.00
CA LEU A 239 6.40 -4.82 -27.80
C LEU A 239 7.55 -4.54 -26.83
N HIS A 240 7.55 -5.15 -25.66
CA HIS A 240 8.59 -4.97 -24.65
C HIS A 240 9.98 -5.38 -25.15
N ALA A 241 10.08 -6.51 -25.87
CA ALA A 241 11.34 -6.97 -26.44
C ALA A 241 11.91 -5.95 -27.44
N ARG A 242 11.09 -5.44 -28.36
CA ARG A 242 11.50 -4.44 -29.36
C ARG A 242 11.85 -3.08 -28.74
N LEU A 243 11.09 -2.64 -27.74
CA LEU A 243 11.39 -1.40 -27.03
C LEU A 243 12.69 -1.51 -26.23
N ARG A 244 12.93 -2.66 -25.59
CA ARG A 244 14.19 -2.96 -24.91
C ARG A 244 15.37 -2.92 -25.90
N GLU A 245 15.26 -3.58 -27.05
CA GLU A 245 16.29 -3.56 -28.09
C GLU A 245 16.58 -2.14 -28.60
N ARG A 246 15.54 -1.32 -28.76
CA ARG A 246 15.70 0.09 -29.16
C ARG A 246 16.48 0.89 -28.11
N ILE A 247 16.15 0.72 -26.83
CA ILE A 247 16.86 1.40 -25.73
C ILE A 247 18.32 0.94 -25.68
N THR A 248 18.57 -0.37 -25.69
CA THR A 248 19.94 -0.90 -25.63
C THR A 248 20.76 -0.55 -26.87
N GLY A 249 20.15 -0.50 -28.05
CA GLY A 249 20.78 -0.04 -29.29
C GLY A 249 21.16 1.45 -29.24
N ALA A 250 20.28 2.30 -28.67
CA ALA A 250 20.58 3.72 -28.47
C ALA A 250 21.74 3.93 -27.47
N LEU A 251 21.75 3.16 -26.38
CA LEU A 251 22.85 3.17 -25.40
C LEU A 251 24.16 2.68 -26.01
N GLY A 252 24.13 1.56 -26.74
CA GLY A 252 25.31 0.97 -27.37
C GLY A 252 25.94 1.84 -28.47
N SER A 253 25.13 2.67 -29.13
CA SER A 253 25.61 3.66 -30.12
C SER A 253 26.00 5.00 -29.50
N SER A 254 25.94 5.14 -28.17
CA SER A 254 26.20 6.41 -27.46
C SER A 254 25.39 7.58 -28.01
N ALA A 255 24.13 7.30 -28.39
CA ALA A 255 23.23 8.30 -28.94
C ALA A 255 22.69 9.22 -27.83
N LEU A 256 22.33 10.45 -28.18
CA LEU A 256 21.67 11.36 -27.24
C LEU A 256 20.22 10.92 -27.07
N LEU A 257 19.86 10.56 -25.84
CA LEU A 257 18.52 10.13 -25.46
C LEU A 257 17.57 11.33 -25.29
N PRO A 258 16.24 11.10 -25.34
CA PRO A 258 15.26 12.14 -25.05
C PRO A 258 15.37 12.67 -23.61
N VAL A 259 14.98 13.93 -23.41
CA VAL A 259 15.12 14.61 -22.12
C VAL A 259 14.32 13.91 -21.02
N TRP A 260 13.08 13.50 -21.31
CA TRP A 260 12.25 12.78 -20.35
C TRP A 260 12.93 11.50 -19.85
N PHE A 261 13.64 10.80 -20.74
CA PHE A 261 14.29 9.54 -20.42
C PHE A 261 15.45 9.81 -19.47
N THR A 262 16.30 10.78 -19.81
CA THR A 262 17.44 11.16 -18.96
C THR A 262 17.02 11.73 -17.61
N HIS A 263 15.85 12.39 -17.54
CA HIS A 263 15.30 12.90 -16.30
C HIS A 263 14.75 11.79 -15.40
N ALA A 264 14.05 10.80 -15.98
CA ALA A 264 13.41 9.73 -15.23
C ALA A 264 14.36 8.58 -14.85
N PHE A 265 15.38 8.32 -15.67
CA PHE A 265 16.24 7.13 -15.53
C PHE A 265 17.73 7.44 -15.51
N GLY A 266 18.13 8.70 -15.70
CA GLY A 266 19.53 9.07 -15.86
C GLY A 266 20.10 8.71 -17.24
N VAL A 267 21.41 8.86 -17.38
CA VAL A 267 22.11 8.77 -18.68
C VAL A 267 22.53 7.33 -19.03
N ALA A 268 22.69 6.47 -18.02
CA ALA A 268 23.15 5.10 -18.19
C ALA A 268 22.57 4.19 -17.10
N PRO A 269 22.41 2.87 -17.39
CA PRO A 269 21.94 1.93 -16.40
C PRO A 269 22.96 1.76 -15.25
N PRO A 270 22.48 1.47 -14.02
CA PRO A 270 23.33 1.12 -12.89
C PRO A 270 24.11 -0.17 -13.13
N SER A 271 25.19 -0.34 -12.34
CA SER A 271 26.04 -1.53 -12.39
C SER A 271 25.35 -2.76 -11.78
N GLY A 272 25.60 -3.94 -12.34
CA GLY A 272 25.16 -5.22 -11.75
C GLY A 272 23.65 -5.50 -11.90
N ALA A 273 23.06 -6.16 -10.89
CA ALA A 273 21.68 -6.68 -10.96
C ALA A 273 20.59 -5.59 -11.06
N ALA A 274 20.91 -4.33 -10.73
CA ALA A 274 20.01 -3.20 -10.89
C ALA A 274 19.81 -2.83 -12.38
N SER A 275 20.77 -3.18 -13.25
CA SER A 275 20.72 -2.89 -14.70
C SER A 275 19.47 -3.49 -15.37
N ASP A 276 19.14 -4.74 -15.03
CA ASP A 276 17.98 -5.40 -15.63
C ASP A 276 16.65 -4.83 -15.15
N ARG A 277 16.56 -4.40 -13.89
CA ARG A 277 15.36 -3.71 -13.37
C ARG A 277 15.19 -2.36 -14.06
N TRP A 278 16.29 -1.60 -14.19
CA TRP A 278 16.31 -0.33 -14.89
C TRP A 278 15.84 -0.45 -16.34
N ILE A 279 16.39 -1.41 -17.10
CA ILE A 279 15.97 -1.60 -18.51
C ILE A 279 14.49 -2.03 -18.59
N ARG A 280 14.02 -2.88 -17.66
CA ARG A 280 12.60 -3.26 -17.62
C ARG A 280 11.71 -2.05 -17.36
N ALA A 281 11.98 -1.26 -16.33
CA ALA A 281 11.22 -0.06 -16.00
C ALA A 281 11.23 0.95 -17.15
N ALA A 282 12.41 1.22 -17.73
CA ALA A 282 12.55 2.11 -18.89
C ALA A 282 11.75 1.64 -20.11
N SER A 283 11.75 0.34 -20.39
CA SER A 283 10.94 -0.24 -21.47
C SER A 283 9.44 -0.15 -21.18
N SER A 284 9.02 -0.33 -19.92
CA SER A 284 7.62 -0.21 -19.49
C SER A 284 7.11 1.24 -19.57
N VAL A 285 7.93 2.23 -19.21
CA VAL A 285 7.59 3.65 -19.38
C VAL A 285 7.50 4.01 -20.85
N LEU A 286 8.43 3.53 -21.68
CA LEU A 286 8.35 3.74 -23.13
C LEU A 286 7.10 3.08 -23.72
N ALA A 287 6.74 1.87 -23.27
CA ALA A 287 5.49 1.22 -23.67
C ALA A 287 4.27 2.07 -23.31
N TYR A 288 4.22 2.61 -22.09
CA TYR A 288 3.15 3.51 -21.64
C TYR A 288 3.04 4.75 -22.52
N ARG A 289 4.17 5.41 -22.79
CA ARG A 289 4.20 6.60 -23.65
C ARG A 289 3.72 6.31 -25.06
N VAL A 290 4.12 5.17 -25.63
CA VAL A 290 3.68 4.72 -26.96
C VAL A 290 2.19 4.39 -26.98
N THR A 291 1.68 3.69 -25.97
CA THR A 291 0.28 3.29 -25.86
C THR A 291 -0.65 4.49 -25.73
N HIS A 292 -0.28 5.46 -24.88
CA HIS A 292 -1.13 6.61 -24.56
C HIS A 292 -0.76 7.89 -25.32
N GLY A 293 0.23 7.84 -26.22
CA GLY A 293 0.66 8.99 -27.02
C GLY A 293 1.26 10.13 -26.20
N VAL A 294 1.94 9.81 -25.10
CA VAL A 294 2.59 10.80 -24.24
C VAL A 294 3.82 11.36 -24.95
N THR A 295 3.82 12.66 -25.23
CA THR A 295 4.94 13.36 -25.87
C THR A 295 5.66 14.35 -24.95
N ASP A 296 5.16 14.53 -23.73
CA ASP A 296 5.71 15.45 -22.73
C ASP A 296 7.17 15.09 -22.41
N GLN A 297 8.05 16.09 -22.38
CA GLN A 297 9.48 15.94 -22.13
C GLN A 297 9.86 16.14 -20.64
N ALA A 298 9.00 16.79 -19.86
CA ALA A 298 9.19 17.01 -18.42
C ALA A 298 8.50 15.91 -17.60
N LEU A 299 7.31 15.50 -18.02
CA LEU A 299 6.55 14.44 -17.36
C LEU A 299 6.63 13.14 -18.17
N PRO A 300 7.45 12.15 -17.76
CA PRO A 300 7.64 10.91 -18.52
C PRO A 300 6.34 10.13 -18.72
N LEU A 301 5.40 10.22 -17.78
CA LEU A 301 4.08 9.59 -17.84
C LEU A 301 2.95 10.56 -18.21
N GLY A 302 3.28 11.81 -18.59
CA GLY A 302 2.32 12.86 -18.91
C GLY A 302 1.63 13.46 -17.69
N GLU A 303 0.73 14.40 -17.93
CA GLU A 303 -0.04 15.05 -16.87
C GLU A 303 -0.92 14.03 -16.12
N PRO A 304 -0.97 14.09 -14.77
CA PRO A 304 -1.90 13.29 -14.02
C PRO A 304 -3.34 13.71 -14.34
N PRO A 305 -4.31 12.79 -14.19
CA PRO A 305 -5.69 13.11 -14.48
C PRO A 305 -6.23 14.19 -13.54
N ALA A 306 -7.23 14.95 -14.02
CA ALA A 306 -7.96 15.89 -13.18
C ALA A 306 -8.64 15.16 -12.00
N ALA A 307 -8.85 15.85 -10.87
CA ALA A 307 -9.38 15.27 -9.64
C ALA A 307 -10.72 14.50 -9.82
N ASP A 308 -11.54 14.90 -10.80
CA ASP A 308 -12.83 14.28 -11.11
C ASP A 308 -12.72 13.04 -12.03
N THR A 309 -11.51 12.58 -12.35
CA THR A 309 -11.30 11.43 -13.22
C THR A 309 -11.51 10.13 -12.47
N ASP A 310 -12.09 9.15 -13.15
CA ASP A 310 -12.22 7.80 -12.63
C ASP A 310 -10.85 7.11 -12.52
N TRP A 311 -10.29 7.12 -11.31
CA TRP A 311 -9.03 6.48 -10.95
C TRP A 311 -9.07 4.95 -11.06
N THR A 312 -10.24 4.34 -11.24
CA THR A 312 -10.37 2.87 -11.37
C THR A 312 -9.98 2.35 -12.75
N GLN A 313 -9.76 3.24 -13.73
CA GLN A 313 -9.35 2.82 -15.06
C GLN A 313 -7.97 2.12 -15.06
N PRO A 314 -7.78 1.04 -15.84
CA PRO A 314 -6.54 0.28 -15.88
C PRO A 314 -5.29 1.13 -16.15
N GLN A 315 -5.40 2.15 -16.99
CA GLN A 315 -4.29 3.06 -17.33
C GLN A 315 -3.69 3.75 -16.09
N TRP A 316 -4.50 4.08 -15.07
CA TRP A 316 -4.03 4.75 -13.86
C TRP A 316 -3.36 3.77 -12.90
N SER A 317 -3.87 2.54 -12.83
CA SER A 317 -3.19 1.45 -12.09
C SER A 317 -1.85 1.07 -12.73
N TRP A 318 -1.72 1.19 -14.06
CA TRP A 318 -0.44 1.00 -14.73
C TRP A 318 0.50 2.18 -14.44
N ARG A 319 0.02 3.42 -14.59
CA ARG A 319 0.79 4.61 -14.24
C ARG A 319 1.34 4.55 -12.81
N ALA A 320 0.51 4.25 -11.82
CA ALA A 320 0.93 4.19 -10.41
C ALA A 320 2.02 3.13 -10.17
N ARG A 321 1.92 1.96 -10.83
CA ARG A 321 2.99 0.95 -10.78
C ARG A 321 4.30 1.45 -11.39
N LEU A 322 4.23 2.21 -12.48
CA LEU A 322 5.43 2.80 -13.09
C LEU A 322 6.05 3.90 -12.24
N GLU A 323 5.24 4.71 -11.57
CA GLU A 323 5.71 5.72 -10.62
C GLU A 323 6.47 5.04 -9.48
N GLN A 324 5.92 3.96 -8.91
CA GLN A 324 6.61 3.14 -7.92
C GLN A 324 7.90 2.51 -8.46
N ASP A 325 7.87 1.94 -9.67
CA ASP A 325 9.06 1.31 -10.27
C ASP A 325 10.19 2.33 -10.50
N ILE A 326 9.87 3.60 -10.79
CA ILE A 326 10.84 4.69 -10.92
C ILE A 326 11.37 5.09 -9.54
N GLU A 327 10.49 5.30 -8.56
CA GLU A 327 10.86 5.67 -7.18
C GLU A 327 11.76 4.61 -6.53
N ASP A 328 11.44 3.32 -6.69
CA ASP A 328 12.23 2.21 -6.19
C ASP A 328 13.66 2.18 -6.78
N LEU A 329 13.85 2.69 -8.01
CA LEU A 329 15.17 2.81 -8.63
C LEU A 329 15.98 3.97 -8.04
N ASP A 330 15.32 5.07 -7.68
CA ASP A 330 15.95 6.23 -7.03
C ASP A 330 16.35 5.91 -5.57
N ASP A 331 15.47 5.24 -4.82
CA ASP A 331 15.71 4.86 -3.41
C ASP A 331 16.77 3.76 -3.25
N SER A 332 16.97 2.93 -4.28
CA SER A 332 18.00 1.88 -4.28
C SER A 332 19.44 2.42 -4.34
N GLY A 333 19.63 3.75 -4.38
CA GLY A 333 20.95 4.37 -4.31
C GLY A 333 21.82 4.06 -5.52
N VAL A 334 21.33 4.42 -6.70
CA VAL A 334 22.10 4.48 -7.96
C VAL A 334 22.77 5.83 -8.13
#